data_AF-A0A934W7E8-F1
#
_entry.id   AF-A0A934W7E8-F1
#
_cell.length_a   1.000
_cell.length_b   1.000
_cell.length_c   1.000
_cell.angle_alpha   90.00
_cell.angle_beta   90.00
_cell.angle_gamma   90.00
#
_symmetry.space_group_name_H-M   'P 1'
#
loop_
_entity.id
_entity.type
_entity.pdbx_description
1 polymer ?
#
loop_
_entity_poly.entity_id
_entity_poly.type
_entity_poly.pdbx_seq_one_letter_code
_entity_poly.pdbx_strand_id
1 'polypeptide(L)'
;MNDVLGHAITAQDRLIWYYLTSFLSHAAMISKYLSPISKCDIALARKKVLRELLHVQADSEVLPRDARDNVEHFDERIDNWIGGENHNIVEIVVQSRSDYNYLRMDKKRVRRALILDEFVFISEKKDCSKFELGLVPLHDEVRRIGLEAEQWIASRSPYHFLAPR
;
A
#
# COMPACT_ATOMS: atom_id res chain seq x y z
N MET A 1 20.69 -24.98 -14.94
CA MET A 1 19.23 -24.86 -14.74
C MET A 1 18.85 -25.60 -13.46
N ASN A 2 19.28 -25.10 -12.29
CA ASN A 2 18.88 -25.61 -10.96
C ASN A 2 19.29 -24.74 -9.75
N ASP A 3 19.96 -23.58 -9.92
CA ASP A 3 20.52 -22.86 -8.75
C ASP A 3 19.73 -21.66 -8.21
N VAL A 4 18.58 -21.29 -8.79
CA VAL A 4 17.76 -20.19 -8.24
C VAL A 4 16.72 -20.70 -7.22
N LEU A 5 16.56 -22.01 -7.10
CA LEU A 5 15.58 -22.65 -6.19
C LEU A 5 16.19 -23.10 -4.85
N GLY A 6 17.51 -22.88 -4.66
CA GLY A 6 18.27 -23.43 -3.53
C GLY A 6 18.36 -22.54 -2.28
N HIS A 7 18.00 -21.25 -2.38
CA HIS A 7 17.81 -20.47 -1.18
C HIS A 7 16.39 -20.74 -0.67
N ALA A 8 16.28 -21.33 0.51
CA ALA A 8 15.03 -21.38 1.25
C ALA A 8 14.60 -19.93 1.53
N ILE A 9 13.87 -19.33 0.59
CA ILE A 9 13.31 -18.00 0.73
C ILE A 9 12.20 -18.13 1.76
N THR A 10 12.54 -17.91 3.03
CA THR A 10 11.59 -17.58 4.09
C THR A 10 10.75 -16.34 3.72
N ALA A 11 11.15 -15.57 2.70
CA ALA A 11 10.41 -14.43 2.19
C ALA A 11 9.16 -14.76 1.36
N GLN A 12 8.87 -16.04 1.02
CA GLN A 12 7.57 -16.41 0.43
C GLN A 12 6.51 -16.75 1.49
N ASP A 13 6.77 -16.42 2.76
CA ASP A 13 5.80 -16.64 3.83
C ASP A 13 4.50 -15.86 3.56
N ARG A 14 3.37 -16.54 3.73
CA ARG A 14 2.03 -15.93 3.67
C ARG A 14 1.89 -14.78 4.66
N LEU A 15 2.65 -14.79 5.76
CA LEU A 15 2.68 -13.72 6.74
C LEU A 15 3.15 -12.38 6.16
N ILE A 16 4.13 -12.37 5.24
CA ILE A 16 4.59 -11.13 4.60
C ILE A 16 3.44 -10.44 3.89
N TRP A 17 2.67 -11.23 3.15
CA TRP A 17 1.51 -10.72 2.45
C TRP A 17 0.40 -10.25 3.38
N TYR A 18 0.18 -10.95 4.50
CA TYR A 18 -0.76 -10.49 5.53
C TYR A 18 -0.34 -9.13 6.10
N TYR A 19 0.93 -8.98 6.51
CA TYR A 19 1.45 -7.72 7.04
C TYR A 19 1.41 -6.59 6.01
N LEU A 20 1.81 -6.87 4.77
CA LEU A 20 1.80 -5.88 3.70
C LEU A 20 0.38 -5.43 3.36
N THR A 21 -0.56 -6.37 3.19
CA THR A 21 -1.96 -6.03 2.94
C THR A 21 -2.55 -5.25 4.11
N SER A 22 -2.29 -5.68 5.35
CA SER A 22 -2.76 -4.94 6.54
C SER A 22 -2.21 -3.52 6.56
N PHE A 23 -0.90 -3.34 6.36
CA PHE A 23 -0.26 -2.02 6.31
C PHE A 23 -0.87 -1.13 5.23
N LEU A 24 -0.99 -1.63 4.00
CA LEU A 24 -1.55 -0.87 2.88
C LEU A 24 -3.03 -0.52 3.07
N SER A 25 -3.83 -1.42 3.65
CA SER A 25 -5.24 -1.14 3.97
C SER A 25 -5.38 -0.05 5.02
N HIS A 26 -4.55 -0.04 6.07
CA HIS A 26 -4.57 1.02 7.07
C HIS A 26 -4.06 2.35 6.49
N ALA A 27 -3.01 2.32 5.66
CA ALA A 27 -2.54 3.50 4.94
C ALA A 27 -3.62 4.08 4.02
N ALA A 28 -4.39 3.23 3.33
CA ALA A 28 -5.52 3.64 2.51
C ALA A 28 -6.63 4.31 3.33
N MET A 29 -6.94 3.77 4.52
CA MET A 29 -7.89 4.40 5.45
C MET A 29 -7.42 5.79 5.90
N ILE A 30 -6.16 5.91 6.33
CA ILE A 30 -5.56 7.20 6.72
C ILE A 30 -5.66 8.20 5.56
N SER A 31 -5.28 7.79 4.35
CA SER A 31 -5.39 8.61 3.13
C SER A 31 -6.83 9.08 2.86
N LYS A 32 -7.85 8.25 3.06
CA LYS A 32 -9.27 8.66 2.90
C LYS A 32 -9.70 9.78 3.83
N TYR A 33 -9.14 9.84 5.05
CA TYR A 33 -9.43 10.93 5.99
C TYR A 33 -8.72 12.22 5.59
N LEU A 34 -7.48 12.12 5.11
CA LEU A 34 -6.61 13.26 4.79
C LEU A 34 -6.75 13.77 3.34
N SER A 35 -7.32 12.95 2.47
CA SER A 35 -7.54 13.19 1.04
C SER A 35 -8.83 12.48 0.57
N PRO A 36 -10.00 12.87 1.09
CA PRO A 36 -11.27 12.24 0.73
C PRO A 36 -11.63 12.46 -0.75
N ILE A 37 -12.27 11.45 -1.37
CA ILE A 37 -12.87 11.56 -2.71
C ILE A 37 -14.19 12.34 -2.66
N SER A 38 -14.96 12.19 -1.58
CA SER A 38 -16.23 12.89 -1.41
C SER A 38 -16.00 14.40 -1.37
N LYS A 39 -16.80 15.12 -2.13
CA LYS A 39 -16.80 16.59 -2.17
C LYS A 39 -17.81 17.21 -1.21
N CYS A 40 -18.43 16.43 -0.33
CA CYS A 40 -19.38 16.99 0.64
C CYS A 40 -18.66 17.90 1.66
N ASP A 41 -19.35 18.94 2.10
CA ASP A 41 -18.78 19.98 2.96
C ASP A 41 -18.17 19.42 4.25
N ILE A 42 -18.82 18.42 4.84
CA ILE A 42 -18.34 17.75 6.05
C ILE A 42 -17.00 17.04 5.81
N ALA A 43 -16.84 16.35 4.67
CA ALA A 43 -15.59 15.67 4.35
C ALA A 43 -14.44 16.66 4.09
N LEU A 44 -14.74 17.78 3.43
CA LEU A 44 -13.77 18.84 3.15
C LEU A 44 -13.37 19.61 4.43
N ALA A 45 -14.33 19.91 5.31
CA ALA A 45 -14.07 20.51 6.61
C ALA A 45 -13.18 19.60 7.47
N ARG A 46 -13.52 18.30 7.56
CA ARG A 46 -12.70 17.31 8.25
C ARG A 46 -11.29 17.22 7.66
N LYS A 47 -11.16 17.15 6.33
CA LYS A 47 -9.87 17.15 5.63
C LYS A 47 -9.01 18.32 6.09
N LYS A 48 -9.56 19.54 6.06
CA LYS A 48 -8.85 20.76 6.45
C LYS A 48 -8.32 20.66 7.87
N VAL A 49 -9.21 20.36 8.83
CA VAL A 49 -8.86 20.28 10.25
C VAL A 49 -7.82 19.19 10.50
N LEU A 50 -8.01 17.98 9.97
CA LEU A 50 -7.08 16.88 10.20
C LEU A 50 -5.69 17.16 9.62
N ARG A 51 -5.61 17.70 8.40
CA ARG A 51 -4.31 18.02 7.78
C ARG A 51 -3.56 19.10 8.56
N GLU A 52 -4.28 20.09 9.08
CA GLU A 52 -3.71 21.13 9.92
C GLU A 52 -3.17 20.56 11.25
N LEU A 53 -3.99 19.76 11.94
CA LEU A 53 -3.61 19.15 13.22
C LEU A 53 -2.46 18.14 13.10
N LEU A 54 -2.39 17.40 12.00
CA LEU A 54 -1.39 16.36 11.76
C LEU A 54 -0.20 16.84 10.92
N HIS A 55 -0.13 18.16 10.67
CA HIS A 55 0.94 18.82 9.92
C HIS A 55 1.23 18.16 8.56
N VAL A 56 0.17 17.75 7.86
CA VAL A 56 0.27 17.09 6.55
C VAL A 56 0.50 18.15 5.47
N GLN A 57 1.63 18.05 4.79
CA GLN A 57 2.01 18.98 3.71
C GLN A 57 0.98 19.02 2.60
N ALA A 58 0.80 20.17 1.94
CA ALA A 58 -0.27 20.36 0.95
C ALA A 58 -0.21 19.37 -0.24
N ASP A 59 0.99 18.94 -0.60
CA ASP A 59 1.30 17.99 -1.67
C ASP A 59 1.38 16.53 -1.20
N SER A 60 1.35 16.26 0.12
CA SER A 60 1.29 14.90 0.64
C SER A 60 -0.10 14.30 0.45
N GLU A 61 -0.18 13.26 -0.39
CA GLU A 61 -1.36 12.41 -0.52
C GLU A 61 -1.36 11.26 0.51
N VAL A 62 -0.30 11.11 1.31
CA VAL A 62 0.01 9.96 2.19
C VAL A 62 0.09 8.64 1.42
N LEU A 63 -1.04 8.19 0.88
CA LEU A 63 -1.13 7.14 -0.12
C LEU A 63 -1.81 7.72 -1.37
N PRO A 64 -1.12 7.76 -2.52
CA PRO A 64 -1.69 8.27 -3.75
C PRO A 64 -2.98 7.55 -4.14
N ARG A 65 -3.89 8.24 -4.83
CA ARG A 65 -5.18 7.66 -5.23
C ARG A 65 -5.03 6.35 -5.99
N ASP A 66 -4.15 6.32 -6.98
CA ASP A 66 -3.88 5.12 -7.80
C ASP A 66 -3.44 3.93 -6.93
N ALA A 67 -2.65 4.19 -5.88
CA ALA A 67 -2.19 3.18 -4.94
C ALA A 67 -3.35 2.69 -4.06
N ARG A 68 -4.22 3.60 -3.62
CA ARG A 68 -5.42 3.27 -2.84
C ARG A 68 -6.38 2.39 -3.64
N ASP A 69 -6.65 2.79 -4.87
CA ASP A 69 -7.53 2.05 -5.77
C ASP A 69 -6.93 0.67 -6.07
N ASN A 70 -5.60 0.56 -6.15
CA ASN A 70 -4.91 -0.72 -6.27
C ASN A 70 -5.16 -1.64 -5.07
N VAL A 71 -5.11 -1.11 -3.85
CA VAL A 71 -5.32 -1.89 -2.62
C VAL A 71 -6.78 -2.31 -2.44
N GLU A 72 -7.73 -1.44 -2.80
CA GLU A 72 -9.15 -1.62 -2.52
C GLU A 72 -9.89 -2.44 -3.59
N HIS A 73 -9.58 -2.24 -4.86
CA HIS A 73 -10.29 -2.85 -6.00
C HIS A 73 -9.49 -4.03 -6.56
N PHE A 74 -9.05 -4.91 -5.67
CA PHE A 74 -8.28 -6.10 -6.04
C PHE A 74 -9.11 -7.10 -6.85
N ASP A 75 -10.38 -7.27 -6.47
CA ASP A 75 -11.36 -8.16 -7.10
C ASP A 75 -11.59 -7.82 -8.58
N GLU A 76 -11.73 -6.54 -8.92
CA GLU A 76 -11.94 -6.08 -10.32
C GLU A 76 -10.81 -6.50 -11.28
N ARG A 77 -9.61 -6.82 -10.76
CA ARG A 77 -8.46 -7.24 -11.56
C ARG A 77 -8.39 -8.75 -11.76
N ILE A 78 -9.07 -9.52 -10.91
CA ILE A 78 -9.14 -10.98 -11.07
C ILE A 78 -9.81 -11.32 -12.40
N ASP A 79 -10.90 -10.62 -12.73
CA ASP A 79 -11.61 -10.80 -14.00
C ASP A 79 -10.68 -10.55 -15.20
N ASN A 80 -9.86 -9.49 -15.13
CA ASN A 80 -8.89 -9.15 -16.18
C ASN A 80 -7.77 -10.19 -16.31
N TRP A 81 -7.34 -10.79 -15.21
CA TRP A 81 -6.30 -11.81 -15.23
C TRP A 81 -6.80 -13.15 -15.78
N ILE A 82 -8.03 -13.52 -15.47
CA ILE A 82 -8.63 -14.78 -15.91
C ILE A 82 -9.13 -14.66 -17.36
N GLY A 83 -9.65 -13.50 -17.76
CA GLY A 83 -10.20 -13.27 -19.10
C GLY A 83 -9.18 -13.07 -20.22
N GLY A 84 -7.88 -12.97 -19.90
CA GLY A 84 -6.82 -12.74 -20.89
C GLY A 84 -6.17 -14.00 -21.45
N GLU A 85 -5.46 -13.86 -22.57
CA GLU A 85 -4.68 -14.95 -23.21
C GLU A 85 -3.48 -15.43 -22.36
N ASN A 86 -3.03 -14.61 -21.39
CA ASN A 86 -1.90 -14.94 -20.53
C ASN A 86 -2.39 -15.51 -19.19
N HIS A 87 -2.29 -16.83 -19.04
CA HIS A 87 -2.75 -17.56 -17.86
C HIS A 87 -1.76 -17.55 -16.67
N ASN A 88 -0.63 -16.84 -16.79
CA ASN A 88 0.38 -16.80 -15.73
C ASN A 88 0.17 -15.60 -14.80
N ILE A 89 -0.43 -15.86 -13.64
CA ILE A 89 -0.60 -14.90 -12.55
C ILE A 89 0.50 -15.14 -11.51
N VAL A 90 1.26 -14.09 -11.22
CA VAL A 90 2.43 -14.17 -10.33
C VAL A 90 2.16 -13.45 -9.02
N GLU A 91 2.49 -14.16 -7.95
CA GLU A 91 2.61 -13.67 -6.58
C GLU A 91 3.97 -14.08 -6.05
N ILE A 92 4.88 -13.12 -5.80
CA ILE A 92 6.26 -13.47 -5.42
C ILE A 92 6.99 -12.36 -4.68
N VAL A 93 7.81 -12.75 -3.71
CA VAL A 93 8.85 -11.88 -3.15
C VAL A 93 10.18 -12.17 -3.82
N VAL A 94 10.90 -11.16 -4.28
CA VAL A 94 12.24 -11.29 -4.85
C VAL A 94 13.22 -10.43 -4.08
N GLN A 95 14.49 -10.84 -4.04
CA GLN A 95 15.49 -10.08 -3.31
C GLN A 95 15.76 -8.75 -4.00
N SER A 96 16.08 -8.80 -5.30
CA SER A 96 16.55 -7.64 -6.07
C SER A 96 15.72 -7.37 -7.33
N ARG A 97 15.88 -6.19 -7.90
CA ARG A 97 15.30 -5.82 -9.22
C ARG A 97 15.86 -6.65 -10.37
N SER A 98 17.11 -7.08 -10.26
CA SER A 98 17.70 -7.99 -11.24
C SER A 98 16.95 -9.32 -11.28
N ASP A 99 16.55 -9.86 -10.11
CA ASP A 99 15.74 -11.09 -10.03
C ASP A 99 14.34 -10.88 -10.62
N TYR A 100 13.72 -9.74 -10.30
CA TYR A 100 12.44 -9.33 -10.90
C TYR A 100 12.51 -9.32 -12.43
N ASN A 101 13.54 -8.68 -12.99
CA ASN A 101 13.74 -8.56 -14.44
C ASN A 101 14.10 -9.91 -15.09
N TYR A 102 14.91 -10.72 -14.42
CA TYR A 102 15.28 -12.07 -14.89
C TYR A 102 14.05 -12.96 -15.08
N LEU A 103 13.05 -12.82 -14.20
CA LEU A 103 11.78 -13.55 -14.28
C LEU A 103 10.82 -13.03 -15.37
N ARG A 104 11.20 -11.97 -16.11
CA ARG A 104 10.42 -11.34 -17.19
C ARG A 104 9.00 -10.99 -16.74
N MET A 105 8.88 -10.35 -15.59
CA MET A 105 7.58 -9.99 -14.98
C MET A 105 6.78 -8.98 -15.79
N ASP A 106 7.46 -8.22 -16.66
CA ASP A 106 6.84 -7.38 -17.68
C ASP A 106 5.92 -8.19 -18.61
N LYS A 107 6.25 -9.46 -18.87
CA LYS A 107 5.49 -10.38 -19.73
C LYS A 107 4.45 -11.23 -18.98
N LYS A 108 4.28 -11.01 -17.67
CA LYS A 108 3.38 -11.81 -16.81
C LYS A 108 2.31 -10.92 -16.19
N ARG A 109 1.22 -11.55 -15.73
CA ARG A 109 0.26 -10.88 -14.86
C ARG A 109 0.85 -10.83 -13.46
N VAL A 110 1.01 -9.64 -12.90
CA VAL A 110 1.56 -9.47 -11.54
C VAL A 110 0.41 -9.17 -10.60
N ARG A 111 0.01 -10.19 -9.82
CA ARG A 111 -0.95 -10.02 -8.75
C ARG A 111 -0.37 -9.15 -7.64
N ARG A 112 0.82 -9.55 -7.20
CA ARG A 112 1.62 -8.83 -6.21
C ARG A 112 3.06 -9.31 -6.31
N ALA A 113 3.99 -8.37 -6.38
CA ALA A 113 5.39 -8.65 -6.21
C ALA A 113 5.99 -7.69 -5.19
N LEU A 114 7.00 -8.16 -4.46
CA LEU A 114 7.76 -7.34 -3.52
C LEU A 114 9.24 -7.49 -3.86
N ILE A 115 9.93 -6.37 -4.07
CA ILE A 115 11.38 -6.32 -4.20
C ILE A 115 11.94 -5.87 -2.86
N LEU A 116 12.67 -6.75 -2.18
CA LEU A 116 13.11 -6.53 -0.80
C LEU A 116 14.15 -5.42 -0.69
N ASP A 117 15.18 -5.43 -1.54
CA ASP A 117 16.28 -4.45 -1.47
C ASP A 117 15.81 -3.01 -1.66
N GLU A 118 14.72 -2.82 -2.42
CA GLU A 118 14.13 -1.51 -2.70
C GLU A 118 12.91 -1.20 -1.83
N PHE A 119 12.37 -2.20 -1.12
CA PHE A 119 11.06 -2.15 -0.48
C PHE A 119 9.98 -1.61 -1.43
N VAL A 120 9.92 -2.15 -2.65
CA VAL A 120 8.95 -1.75 -3.66
C VAL A 120 7.89 -2.82 -3.83
N PHE A 121 6.64 -2.43 -3.60
CA PHE A 121 5.47 -3.24 -3.93
C PHE A 121 5.07 -2.99 -5.39
N ILE A 122 4.82 -4.07 -6.12
CA ILE A 122 4.40 -4.05 -7.51
C ILE A 122 3.09 -4.81 -7.67
N SER A 123 2.17 -4.24 -8.44
CA SER A 123 0.86 -4.82 -8.76
C SER A 123 0.44 -4.34 -10.15
N GLU A 124 -0.79 -4.61 -10.56
CA GLU A 124 -1.37 -4.11 -11.79
C GLU A 124 -2.53 -3.16 -11.51
N LYS A 125 -2.69 -2.15 -12.36
CA LYS A 125 -3.88 -1.29 -12.39
C LYS A 125 -5.02 -1.99 -13.14
N LYS A 126 -6.19 -1.36 -13.18
CA LYS A 126 -7.37 -1.86 -13.90
C LYS A 126 -7.13 -2.03 -15.41
N ASP A 127 -6.28 -1.20 -16.01
CA ASP A 127 -5.87 -1.30 -17.42
C ASP A 127 -4.75 -2.33 -17.66
N CYS A 128 -4.42 -3.14 -16.64
CA CYS A 128 -3.32 -4.09 -16.63
C CYS A 128 -1.90 -3.50 -16.73
N SER A 129 -1.75 -2.18 -16.69
CA SER A 129 -0.43 -1.56 -16.57
C SER A 129 0.19 -1.86 -15.21
N LYS A 130 1.53 -1.96 -15.16
CA LYS A 130 2.25 -2.19 -13.91
C LYS A 130 2.18 -0.94 -13.03
N PHE A 131 1.95 -1.16 -11.75
CA PHE A 131 1.93 -0.15 -10.70
C PHE A 131 3.04 -0.47 -9.70
N GLU A 132 3.86 0.52 -9.37
CA GLU A 132 4.92 0.39 -8.36
C GLU A 132 4.70 1.39 -7.22
N LEU A 133 4.98 0.95 -6.00
CA LEU A 133 4.85 1.73 -4.79
C LEU A 133 6.06 1.50 -3.89
N GLY A 134 6.84 2.55 -3.67
CA GLY A 134 7.89 2.56 -2.65
C GLY A 134 7.25 2.54 -1.26
N LEU A 135 7.59 1.53 -0.47
CA LEU A 135 7.00 1.33 0.86
C LEU A 135 7.68 2.16 1.94
N VAL A 136 8.97 2.49 1.80
CA VAL A 136 9.71 3.28 2.80
C VAL A 136 9.12 4.70 2.96
N PRO A 137 8.95 5.50 1.90
CA PRO A 137 8.37 6.84 2.06
C PRO A 137 6.94 6.81 2.63
N LEU A 138 6.16 5.80 2.23
CA LEU A 138 4.80 5.60 2.75
C LEU A 138 4.82 5.25 4.25
N HIS A 139 5.69 4.33 4.66
CA HIS A 139 5.84 3.94 6.05
C HIS A 139 6.25 5.14 6.91
N ASP A 140 7.22 5.91 6.46
CA ASP A 140 7.73 7.06 7.22
C ASP A 140 6.65 8.13 7.40
N GLU A 141 5.86 8.41 6.36
CA GLU A 141 4.75 9.36 6.46
C GLU A 141 3.61 8.84 7.36
N VAL A 142 3.23 7.57 7.24
CA VAL A 142 2.21 6.97 8.11
C VAL A 142 2.67 6.98 9.57
N ARG A 143 3.95 6.66 9.82
CA ARG A 143 4.55 6.70 11.16
C ARG A 143 4.54 8.12 11.73
N ARG A 144 4.96 9.11 10.93
CA ARG A 144 4.95 10.52 11.34
C ARG A 144 3.54 10.96 11.72
N ILE A 145 2.54 10.67 10.89
CA ILE A 145 1.14 11.00 11.16
C ILE A 145 0.65 10.31 12.44
N GLY A 146 1.03 9.05 12.66
CA GLY A 146 0.69 8.32 13.89
C GLY A 146 1.25 9.00 15.14
N LEU A 147 2.52 9.42 15.12
CA LEU A 147 3.15 10.14 16.23
C LEU A 147 2.47 11.48 16.53
N GLU A 148 2.14 12.26 15.49
CA GLU A 148 1.41 13.53 15.66
C GLU A 148 0.01 13.29 16.24
N ALA A 149 -0.69 12.25 15.78
CA ALA A 149 -2.00 11.89 16.29
C ALA A 149 -1.95 11.48 17.77
N GLU A 150 -0.98 10.65 18.17
CA GLU A 150 -0.77 10.25 19.57
C GLU A 150 -0.47 11.46 20.47
N GLN A 151 0.42 12.34 20.03
CA GLN A 151 0.74 13.57 20.77
C GLN A 151 -0.48 14.48 20.93
N TRP A 152 -1.26 14.66 19.87
CA TRP A 152 -2.49 15.45 19.93
C TRP A 152 -3.52 14.83 20.88
N ILE A 153 -3.72 13.51 20.81
CA ILE A 153 -4.63 12.78 21.69
C ILE A 153 -4.21 12.95 23.16
N ALA A 154 -2.92 12.84 23.46
CA ALA A 154 -2.41 12.93 24.83
C ALA A 154 -2.46 14.35 25.41
N SER A 155 -2.30 15.40 24.58
CA SER A 155 -2.08 16.77 25.06
C SER A 155 -3.23 17.74 24.83
N ARG A 156 -4.06 17.50 23.81
CA ARG A 156 -5.04 18.48 23.32
C ARG A 156 -6.43 17.91 23.07
N SER A 157 -6.60 16.59 23.07
CA SER A 157 -7.91 15.98 22.82
C SER A 157 -8.93 16.43 23.88
N PRO A 158 -10.10 16.97 23.46
CA PRO A 158 -11.18 17.27 24.39
C PRO A 158 -11.91 15.99 24.84
N TYR A 159 -11.56 14.84 24.27
CA TYR A 159 -12.13 13.53 24.58
C TYR A 159 -11.15 12.70 25.40
N HIS A 160 -11.64 12.12 26.49
CA HIS A 160 -10.94 11.09 27.26
C HIS A 160 -11.39 9.71 26.77
N PHE A 161 -10.47 8.93 26.23
CA PHE A 161 -10.75 7.57 25.80
C PHE A 161 -10.76 6.63 27.01
N LEU A 162 -11.91 5.99 27.26
CA LEU A 162 -12.01 4.90 28.22
C LEU A 162 -11.69 3.60 27.49
N ALA A 163 -10.45 3.10 27.65
CA ALA A 163 -10.10 1.77 27.15
C ALA A 163 -10.79 0.69 28.04
N PRO A 164 -11.37 -0.37 27.45
CA PRO A 164 -11.76 -1.54 28.23
C PRO A 164 -10.53 -2.10 28.95
N ARG A 165 -10.69 -2.38 30.25
CA ARG A 165 -9.69 -3.09 31.05
C ARG A 165 -9.71 -4.58 30.74
#